data_AF-A0A7Y9QUW9-F1
#
_entry.id   AF-A0A7Y9QUW9-F1
#
_cell.length_a   1.000
_cell.length_b   1.000
_cell.length_c   1.000
_cell.angle_alpha   90.00
_cell.angle_beta   90.00
_cell.angle_gamma   90.00
#
_symmetry.space_group_name_H-M   'P 1'
#
loop_
_entity.id
_entity.type
_entity.pdbx_description
1 polymer ?
#
loop_
_entity_poly.entity_id
_entity_poly.type
_entity_poly.pdbx_seq_one_letter_code
_entity_poly.pdbx_strand_id
1 'polypeptide(L)'
;MSASHPPRPTRPIRFFHRGALQQIDSAAPTRTLLDWLREDARPRCTGTKEGCNEGDCGACTVLVAERDDAAPGGVAIRNVNACLRFLPTLDGCAVLTVEDLKPIAVAHGQPAHPVQQALVACHGSQCGFCTPGFAMTMTGIYEEHCAAGTRPTRQQLADDLAGNLCRCTGYRPIVDAGEQMFDAPAAPIDRAALRQQLDTLAADATPLTLDDFAAQRLARPDTRIVAGATDVALWVNKQFRDIGEPLWIGRVAELRRIEVTADALHIGAAASLEDAWRTLADVVPTLREVWQRFASPPIRHAGTMGGNIANGSPIGDSAPVLIALGADIVLRRGAVERTMPLQAFYLDYMRNALQPGEFVARLVVPKPTDGTQVRAWKISKRYDSDISAVCAAFALRLDGDRVAEVRLAFGGMAAIVQRAAQTEAALLGQPWTEATLVAAQAALAQDFHPLSDLRASAAYRLKVSANLLRRLWLETRPDDPLPPEDTTVWTPRLTVPIHPETRA
;
A
#
# COMPACT_ATOMS: atom_id res chain seq x y z
N MET A 1 32.24 8.24 26.10
CA MET A 1 31.58 9.32 26.86
C MET A 1 30.53 9.93 25.95
N SER A 2 29.28 9.49 26.11
CA SER A 2 28.16 9.91 25.26
C SER A 2 27.76 11.33 25.67
N ALA A 3 27.85 12.29 24.75
CA ALA A 3 27.33 13.62 24.97
C ALA A 3 25.79 13.53 25.01
N SER A 4 25.25 13.43 26.22
CA SER A 4 23.82 13.55 26.49
C SER A 4 23.35 14.94 26.10
N HIS A 5 22.85 15.09 24.87
CA HIS A 5 22.00 16.21 24.55
C HIS A 5 20.78 16.16 25.47
N PRO A 6 20.39 17.28 26.11
CA PRO A 6 19.14 17.32 26.84
C PRO A 6 18.00 16.97 25.85
N PRO A 7 17.05 16.10 26.20
CA PRO A 7 15.90 15.85 25.35
C PRO A 7 15.21 17.19 25.11
N ARG A 8 15.06 17.60 23.85
CA ARG A 8 14.12 18.68 23.52
C ARG A 8 12.79 18.29 24.17
N PRO A 9 12.07 19.21 24.83
CA PRO A 9 10.73 18.89 25.33
C PRO A 9 9.90 18.43 24.13
N THR A 10 9.66 17.12 24.07
CA THR A 10 8.85 16.52 23.02
C THR A 10 7.44 17.04 23.25
N ARG A 11 6.94 17.88 22.35
CA ARG A 11 5.54 18.29 22.37
C ARG A 11 4.69 17.02 22.53
N PRO A 12 3.71 17.00 23.44
CA PRO A 12 2.89 15.82 23.65
C PRO A 12 2.20 15.41 22.35
N ILE A 13 2.00 14.11 22.17
CA ILE A 13 1.24 13.55 21.05
C ILE A 13 -0.22 13.92 21.28
N ARG A 14 -0.84 14.60 20.31
CA ARG A 14 -2.23 15.07 20.41
C ARG A 14 -3.08 14.54 19.27
N PHE A 15 -4.15 13.83 19.59
CA PHE A 15 -5.11 13.30 18.62
C PHE A 15 -6.50 13.18 19.22
N PHE A 16 -7.55 13.09 18.40
CA PHE A 16 -8.92 12.85 18.89
C PHE A 16 -9.24 11.36 18.93
N HIS A 17 -9.92 10.91 19.99
CA HIS A 17 -10.52 9.58 20.08
C HIS A 17 -11.82 9.69 20.87
N ARG A 18 -12.91 9.06 20.39
CA ARG A 18 -14.25 9.14 20.99
C ARG A 18 -14.73 10.59 21.21
N GLY A 19 -14.42 11.48 20.26
CA GLY A 19 -14.75 12.90 20.34
C GLY A 19 -13.97 13.70 21.40
N ALA A 20 -13.03 13.09 22.11
CA ALA A 20 -12.21 13.74 23.14
C ALA A 20 -10.76 13.88 22.70
N LEU A 21 -10.17 15.04 22.98
CA LEU A 21 -8.73 15.28 22.79
C LEU A 21 -7.94 14.38 23.74
N GLN A 22 -7.07 13.56 23.16
CA GLN A 22 -6.08 12.76 23.88
C GLN A 22 -4.75 13.51 23.86
N GLN A 23 -4.12 13.66 25.02
CA GLN A 23 -2.78 14.20 25.16
C GLN A 23 -1.89 13.15 25.82
N ILE A 24 -0.84 12.73 25.14
CA ILE A 24 0.13 11.75 25.64
C ILE A 24 1.48 12.45 25.82
N ASP A 25 1.82 12.73 27.07
CA ASP A 25 3.05 13.45 27.43
C ASP A 25 4.30 12.56 27.37
N SER A 26 4.14 11.26 27.64
CA SER A 26 5.23 10.28 27.59
C SER A 26 4.71 8.91 27.21
N ALA A 27 5.20 8.38 26.10
CA ALA A 27 5.03 6.99 25.68
C ALA A 27 6.31 6.50 25.01
N ALA A 28 6.53 5.18 25.01
CA ALA A 28 7.60 4.60 24.20
C ALA A 28 7.39 5.00 22.72
N PRO A 29 8.45 5.35 21.96
CA PRO A 29 8.31 5.77 20.55
C PRO A 29 7.64 4.73 19.66
N THR A 30 7.68 3.46 20.08
CA THR A 30 7.14 2.30 19.40
C THR A 30 5.89 1.73 20.07
N ARG A 31 5.30 2.43 21.05
CA ARG A 31 4.00 2.04 21.61
C ARG A 31 2.96 2.07 20.48
N THR A 32 2.30 0.94 20.25
CA THR A 32 1.30 0.82 19.18
C THR A 32 -0.02 1.45 19.62
N LEU A 33 -0.80 1.90 18.64
CA LEU A 33 -2.18 2.35 18.87
C LEU A 33 -3.03 1.23 19.48
N LEU A 34 -2.81 -0.02 19.04
CA LEU A 34 -3.53 -1.16 19.56
C LEU A 34 -3.33 -1.34 21.07
N ASP A 35 -2.08 -1.31 21.52
CA ASP A 35 -1.79 -1.47 22.95
C ASP A 35 -2.34 -0.30 23.75
N TRP A 36 -2.19 0.92 23.24
CA TRP A 36 -2.74 2.11 23.89
C TRP A 36 -4.26 2.00 24.05
N LEU A 37 -5.00 1.64 22.99
CA LEU A 37 -6.46 1.48 23.05
C LEU A 37 -6.89 0.49 24.13
N ARG A 38 -6.15 -0.62 24.25
CA ARG A 38 -6.54 -1.76 25.10
C ARG A 38 -6.08 -1.62 26.54
N GLU A 39 -4.92 -1.02 26.77
CA GLU A 39 -4.24 -1.00 28.07
C GLU A 39 -4.26 0.38 28.72
N ASP A 40 -4.14 1.45 27.93
CA ASP A 40 -3.84 2.80 28.42
C ASP A 40 -5.06 3.72 28.36
N ALA A 41 -5.87 3.63 27.30
CA ALA A 41 -7.06 4.45 27.12
C ALA A 41 -8.03 4.31 28.31
N ARG A 42 -8.68 5.42 28.66
CA ARG A 42 -9.65 5.48 29.76
C ARG A 42 -10.94 6.15 29.27
N PRO A 43 -12.08 5.44 29.25
CA PRO A 43 -12.23 4.00 29.51
C PRO A 43 -11.50 3.15 28.46
N ARG A 44 -11.10 1.93 28.82
CA ARG A 44 -10.42 1.00 27.91
C ARG A 44 -11.28 0.74 26.66
N CYS A 45 -10.63 0.61 25.51
CA CYS A 45 -11.24 0.41 24.20
C CYS A 45 -10.81 -0.97 23.66
N THR A 46 -11.50 -2.02 24.11
CA THR A 46 -11.07 -3.41 23.89
C THR A 46 -11.75 -4.07 22.69
N GLY A 47 -12.63 -3.38 21.98
CA GLY A 47 -13.28 -3.83 20.76
C GLY A 47 -12.28 -4.16 19.66
N THR A 48 -11.29 -3.31 19.44
CA THR A 48 -10.14 -3.59 18.55
C THR A 48 -9.28 -4.73 19.10
N LYS A 49 -8.94 -5.72 18.27
CA LYS A 49 -8.29 -6.98 18.70
C LYS A 49 -6.88 -7.15 18.18
N GLU A 50 -6.03 -7.77 18.98
CA GLU A 50 -4.77 -8.34 18.50
C GLU A 50 -5.01 -9.77 17.98
N GLY A 51 -4.76 -10.00 16.69
CA GLY A 51 -4.85 -11.34 16.10
C GLY A 51 -3.50 -11.89 15.64
N CYS A 52 -2.74 -11.10 14.87
CA CYS A 52 -1.43 -11.50 14.34
C CYS A 52 -0.28 -10.58 14.78
N ASN A 53 -0.56 -9.31 15.09
CA ASN A 53 0.45 -8.30 15.41
C ASN A 53 1.53 -8.05 14.32
N GLU A 54 1.14 -8.23 13.05
CA GLU A 54 1.99 -8.03 11.87
C GLU A 54 1.22 -7.46 10.66
N GLY A 55 -0.03 -7.02 10.87
CA GLY A 55 -0.88 -6.41 9.84
C GLY A 55 -1.54 -7.37 8.84
N ASP A 56 -1.33 -8.69 8.94
CA ASP A 56 -1.87 -9.68 7.99
C ASP A 56 -3.37 -9.99 8.21
N CYS A 57 -3.86 -9.98 9.47
CA CYS A 57 -5.21 -10.49 9.76
C CYS A 57 -6.34 -9.45 9.77
N GLY A 58 -6.03 -8.16 9.87
CA GLY A 58 -7.04 -7.09 9.92
C GLY A 58 -7.94 -7.05 11.17
N ALA A 59 -7.74 -7.91 12.18
CA ALA A 59 -8.56 -7.89 13.40
C ALA A 59 -8.41 -6.59 14.24
N CYS A 60 -7.30 -5.87 14.01
CA CYS A 60 -6.97 -4.60 14.66
C CYS A 60 -7.34 -3.37 13.81
N THR A 61 -8.13 -3.52 12.76
CA THR A 61 -8.46 -2.41 11.86
C THR A 61 -9.24 -1.33 12.61
N VAL A 62 -8.81 -0.08 12.42
CA VAL A 62 -9.44 1.16 12.90
C VAL A 62 -9.48 2.17 11.75
N LEU A 63 -10.27 3.24 11.89
CA LEU A 63 -10.25 4.36 10.95
C LEU A 63 -9.41 5.50 11.53
N VAL A 64 -8.55 6.07 10.70
CA VAL A 64 -7.79 7.29 11.01
C VAL A 64 -8.26 8.37 10.06
N ALA A 65 -8.66 9.50 10.63
CA ALA A 65 -9.06 10.70 9.91
C ALA A 65 -7.94 11.75 9.98
N GLU A 66 -7.58 12.31 8.83
CA GLU A 66 -6.58 13.35 8.66
C GLU A 66 -7.14 14.51 7.81
N ARG A 67 -6.58 15.71 7.97
CA ARG A 67 -6.95 16.87 7.12
C ARG A 67 -6.50 16.60 5.69
N ASP A 68 -7.42 16.74 4.76
CA ASP A 68 -7.13 16.67 3.33
C ASP A 68 -8.16 17.52 2.60
N ASP A 69 -7.77 18.70 2.14
CA ASP A 69 -8.67 19.64 1.49
C ASP A 69 -9.22 19.12 0.14
N ALA A 70 -8.59 18.10 -0.45
CA ALA A 70 -9.10 17.44 -1.65
C ALA A 70 -10.12 16.33 -1.35
N ALA A 71 -10.21 15.86 -0.11
CA ALA A 71 -11.13 14.80 0.29
C ALA A 71 -12.54 15.35 0.61
N PRO A 72 -13.60 14.51 0.53
CA PRO A 72 -14.96 14.92 0.90
C PRO A 72 -15.02 15.49 2.33
N GLY A 73 -15.57 16.70 2.44
CA GLY A 73 -15.64 17.44 3.71
C GLY A 73 -14.29 17.93 4.25
N GLY A 74 -13.24 17.90 3.43
CA GLY A 74 -11.89 18.30 3.83
C GLY A 74 -11.19 17.30 4.76
N VAL A 75 -11.66 16.04 4.80
CA VAL A 75 -11.19 14.99 5.72
C VAL A 75 -11.01 13.68 4.96
N ALA A 76 -9.77 13.20 4.93
CA ALA A 76 -9.48 11.84 4.48
C ALA A 76 -9.73 10.88 5.64
N ILE A 77 -10.49 9.81 5.39
CA ILE A 77 -10.75 8.74 6.37
C ILE A 77 -10.18 7.45 5.77
N ARG A 78 -9.21 6.83 6.44
CA ARG A 78 -8.54 5.62 5.96
C ARG A 78 -8.53 4.54 7.01
N ASN A 79 -8.80 3.30 6.62
CA ASN A 79 -8.61 2.16 7.51
C ASN A 79 -7.12 1.80 7.60
N VAL A 80 -6.63 1.50 8.80
CA VAL A 80 -5.24 1.11 9.07
C VAL A 80 -5.18 0.02 10.13
N ASN A 81 -4.07 -0.72 10.21
CA ASN A 81 -3.83 -1.69 11.27
C ASN A 81 -3.30 -1.01 12.54
N ALA A 82 -4.08 -0.99 13.61
CA ALA A 82 -3.66 -0.37 14.87
C ALA A 82 -2.41 -1.02 15.48
N CYS A 83 -2.14 -2.31 15.19
CA CYS A 83 -0.94 -3.01 15.68
C CYS A 83 0.37 -2.52 15.07
N LEU A 84 0.34 -1.83 13.92
CA LEU A 84 1.54 -1.30 13.26
C LEU A 84 1.61 0.24 13.34
N ARG A 85 0.53 0.90 13.79
CA ARG A 85 0.49 2.37 13.91
C ARG A 85 1.09 2.78 15.24
N PHE A 86 2.29 3.35 15.24
CA PHE A 86 2.92 3.88 16.45
C PHE A 86 2.29 5.22 16.87
N LEU A 87 2.12 5.43 18.18
CA LEU A 87 1.46 6.63 18.72
C LEU A 87 1.97 7.97 18.17
N PRO A 88 3.29 8.20 17.99
CA PRO A 88 3.79 9.49 17.47
C PRO A 88 3.25 9.84 16.06
N THR A 89 2.84 8.84 15.28
CA THR A 89 2.27 9.04 13.95
C THR A 89 0.80 9.48 13.97
N LEU A 90 0.15 9.51 15.14
CA LEU A 90 -1.24 9.95 15.28
C LEU A 90 -1.37 11.43 15.63
N ASP A 91 -0.27 12.10 15.94
CA ASP A 91 -0.32 13.51 16.26
C ASP A 91 -0.93 14.32 15.10
N GLY A 92 -1.99 15.08 15.39
CA GLY A 92 -2.78 15.80 14.39
C GLY A 92 -3.92 15.01 13.75
N CYS A 93 -4.19 13.77 14.19
CA CYS A 93 -5.23 12.90 13.61
C CYS A 93 -6.46 12.75 14.52
N ALA A 94 -7.49 12.08 14.00
CA ALA A 94 -8.58 11.52 14.79
C ALA A 94 -8.71 10.01 14.54
N VAL A 95 -9.04 9.23 15.58
CA VAL A 95 -9.12 7.77 15.55
C VAL A 95 -10.52 7.31 15.91
N LEU A 96 -11.14 6.55 15.00
CA LEU A 96 -12.42 5.88 15.22
C LEU A 96 -12.24 4.36 15.28
N THR A 97 -12.99 3.75 16.20
CA THR A 97 -12.97 2.34 16.56
C THR A 97 -14.36 1.73 16.46
N VAL A 98 -14.49 0.42 16.65
CA VAL A 98 -15.79 -0.26 16.54
C VAL A 98 -16.81 0.25 17.56
N GLU A 99 -16.33 0.73 18.70
CA GLU A 99 -17.16 1.33 19.74
C GLU A 99 -17.78 2.68 19.34
N ASP A 100 -17.22 3.38 18.36
CA ASP A 100 -17.73 4.66 17.87
C ASP A 100 -18.94 4.50 16.93
N LEU A 101 -19.11 3.31 16.32
CA LEU A 101 -20.18 3.04 15.35
C LEU A 101 -21.59 3.18 15.94
N LYS A 102 -21.79 2.74 17.18
CA LYS A 102 -23.10 2.85 17.85
C LYS A 102 -23.46 4.31 18.16
N PRO A 103 -22.59 5.12 18.81
CA PRO A 103 -22.81 6.55 18.97
C PRO A 103 -23.15 7.28 17.66
N ILE A 104 -22.44 6.97 16.56
CA ILE A 104 -22.74 7.53 15.23
C ILE A 104 -24.17 7.20 14.83
N ALA A 105 -24.57 5.92 14.91
CA ALA A 105 -25.92 5.51 14.56
C ALA A 105 -27.02 6.16 15.41
N VAL A 106 -26.78 6.30 16.72
CA VAL A 106 -27.72 6.93 17.66
C VAL A 106 -27.95 8.39 17.31
N ALA A 107 -26.92 9.12 16.87
CA ALA A 107 -27.05 10.50 16.41
C ALA A 107 -27.97 10.62 15.17
N HIS A 108 -28.10 9.54 14.39
CA HIS A 108 -29.01 9.42 13.25
C HIS A 108 -30.34 8.73 13.60
N GLY A 109 -30.68 8.59 14.89
CA GLY A 109 -31.93 7.98 15.34
C GLY A 109 -31.98 6.45 15.17
N GLN A 110 -30.84 5.79 14.98
CA GLN A 110 -30.74 4.35 14.75
C GLN A 110 -30.13 3.61 15.95
N PRO A 111 -30.54 2.36 16.24
CA PRO A 111 -30.05 1.60 17.39
C PRO A 111 -28.61 1.06 17.23
N ALA A 112 -28.14 0.90 15.99
CA ALA A 112 -26.82 0.40 15.64
C ALA A 112 -26.43 0.88 14.22
N HIS A 113 -25.14 0.89 13.90
CA HIS A 113 -24.67 1.33 12.58
C HIS A 113 -25.14 0.37 11.47
N PRO A 114 -25.45 0.84 10.24
CA PRO A 114 -25.86 -0.01 9.12
C PRO A 114 -24.96 -1.24 8.89
N VAL A 115 -23.63 -1.04 8.99
CA VAL A 115 -22.63 -2.13 8.95
C VAL A 115 -22.87 -3.18 10.04
N GLN A 116 -23.10 -2.75 11.29
CA GLN A 116 -23.32 -3.67 12.41
C GLN A 116 -24.66 -4.41 12.26
N GLN A 117 -25.71 -3.73 11.79
CA GLN A 117 -27.01 -4.33 11.51
C GLN A 117 -26.87 -5.42 10.43
N ALA A 118 -26.19 -5.12 9.32
CA ALA A 118 -25.99 -6.07 8.23
C ALA A 118 -25.15 -7.28 8.65
N LEU A 119 -24.06 -7.08 9.40
CA LEU A 119 -23.25 -8.20 9.91
C LEU A 119 -24.07 -9.16 10.80
N VAL A 120 -25.02 -8.65 11.57
CA VAL A 120 -25.94 -9.49 12.35
C VAL A 120 -26.97 -10.17 11.44
N ALA A 121 -27.63 -9.41 10.56
CA ALA A 121 -28.70 -9.89 9.70
C ALA A 121 -28.25 -10.99 8.72
N CYS A 122 -27.03 -10.87 8.17
CA CYS A 122 -26.49 -11.84 7.21
C CYS A 122 -25.73 -12.99 7.89
N HIS A 123 -25.72 -13.08 9.23
CA HIS A 123 -24.90 -14.05 9.97
C HIS A 123 -23.39 -13.92 9.67
N GLY A 124 -22.91 -12.69 9.45
CA GLY A 124 -21.51 -12.35 9.16
C GLY A 124 -20.57 -12.50 10.36
N SER A 125 -21.05 -12.98 11.51
CA SER A 125 -20.27 -13.19 12.73
C SER A 125 -20.58 -14.53 13.38
N GLN A 126 -19.54 -15.32 13.66
CA GLN A 126 -19.63 -16.56 14.44
C GLN A 126 -18.88 -16.42 15.77
N CYS A 127 -17.56 -16.67 15.80
CA CYS A 127 -16.76 -16.51 17.02
C CYS A 127 -16.64 -15.05 17.49
N GLY A 128 -16.92 -14.08 16.62
CA GLY A 128 -16.91 -12.65 16.94
C GLY A 128 -15.54 -11.97 16.96
N PHE A 129 -14.43 -12.72 16.90
CA PHE A 129 -13.10 -12.14 17.12
C PHE A 129 -12.64 -11.21 15.98
N CYS A 130 -12.87 -11.59 14.71
CA CYS A 130 -12.54 -10.78 13.55
C CYS A 130 -13.57 -9.68 13.26
N THR A 131 -14.79 -9.80 13.82
CA THR A 131 -15.95 -8.96 13.48
C THR A 131 -15.69 -7.47 13.65
N PRO A 132 -15.01 -6.98 14.72
CA PRO A 132 -14.63 -5.57 14.83
C PRO A 132 -13.79 -5.06 13.64
N GLY A 133 -12.78 -5.84 13.22
CA GLY A 133 -11.92 -5.47 12.11
C GLY A 133 -12.66 -5.39 10.78
N PHE A 134 -13.57 -6.35 10.52
CA PHE A 134 -14.46 -6.31 9.36
C PHE A 134 -15.40 -5.11 9.41
N ALA A 135 -16.01 -4.83 10.57
CA ALA A 135 -16.91 -3.69 10.73
C ALA A 135 -16.20 -2.36 10.43
N MET A 136 -14.95 -2.19 10.86
CA MET A 136 -14.20 -0.96 10.57
C MET A 136 -13.79 -0.84 9.10
N THR A 137 -13.37 -1.91 8.44
CA THR A 137 -13.12 -1.89 6.99
C THR A 137 -14.40 -1.58 6.21
N MET A 138 -15.49 -2.27 6.51
CA MET A 138 -16.79 -2.05 5.88
C MET A 138 -17.32 -0.63 6.12
N THR A 139 -17.05 -0.04 7.29
CA THR A 139 -17.38 1.38 7.55
C THR A 139 -16.57 2.31 6.65
N GLY A 140 -15.27 2.04 6.41
CA GLY A 140 -14.49 2.79 5.44
C GLY A 140 -15.08 2.75 4.03
N ILE A 141 -15.45 1.56 3.56
CA ILE A 141 -16.13 1.35 2.25
C ILE A 141 -17.47 2.10 2.22
N TYR A 142 -18.27 1.97 3.28
CA TYR A 142 -19.56 2.63 3.42
C TYR A 142 -19.43 4.15 3.31
N GLU A 143 -18.46 4.75 4.00
CA GLU A 143 -18.20 6.19 3.98
C GLU A 143 -17.81 6.70 2.59
N GLU A 144 -16.94 5.98 1.89
CA GLU A 144 -16.51 6.33 0.54
C GLU A 144 -17.69 6.32 -0.44
N HIS A 145 -18.48 5.24 -0.42
CA HIS A 145 -19.62 5.09 -1.30
C HIS A 145 -20.78 6.03 -0.97
N CYS A 146 -21.05 6.29 0.31
CA CYS A 146 -22.02 7.30 0.72
C CYS A 146 -21.61 8.71 0.25
N ALA A 147 -20.34 9.09 0.41
CA ALA A 147 -19.84 10.39 -0.05
C ALA A 147 -19.93 10.54 -1.58
N ALA A 148 -19.72 9.44 -2.32
CA ALA A 148 -19.82 9.42 -3.78
C ALA A 148 -21.26 9.21 -4.32
N GLY A 149 -22.23 8.89 -3.46
CA GLY A 149 -23.58 8.52 -3.89
C GLY A 149 -23.63 7.22 -4.70
N THR A 150 -22.74 6.27 -4.43
CA THR A 150 -22.60 5.01 -5.17
C THR A 150 -22.76 3.79 -4.23
N ARG A 151 -22.68 2.58 -4.80
CA ARG A 151 -22.57 1.31 -4.05
C ARG A 151 -21.44 0.47 -4.66
N PRO A 152 -20.67 -0.29 -3.87
CA PRO A 152 -19.66 -1.19 -4.40
C PRO A 152 -20.31 -2.38 -5.09
N THR A 153 -19.64 -2.89 -6.12
CA THR A 153 -19.92 -4.24 -6.61
C THR A 153 -19.41 -5.28 -5.62
N ARG A 154 -19.93 -6.51 -5.71
CA ARG A 154 -19.45 -7.63 -4.92
C ARG A 154 -17.94 -7.89 -5.06
N GLN A 155 -17.37 -7.65 -6.24
CA GLN A 155 -15.93 -7.81 -6.46
C GLN A 155 -15.14 -6.72 -5.73
N GLN A 156 -15.57 -5.45 -5.81
CA GLN A 156 -14.93 -4.37 -5.06
C GLN A 156 -14.98 -4.64 -3.54
N LEU A 157 -16.12 -5.12 -3.03
CA LEU A 157 -16.21 -5.56 -1.63
C LEU A 157 -15.19 -6.65 -1.30
N ALA A 158 -15.00 -7.64 -2.17
CA ALA A 158 -14.02 -8.70 -1.95
C ALA A 158 -12.59 -8.15 -1.94
N ASP A 159 -12.26 -7.25 -2.88
CA ASP A 159 -10.94 -6.63 -2.99
C ASP A 159 -10.63 -5.76 -1.76
N ASP A 160 -11.60 -4.95 -1.30
CA ASP A 160 -11.44 -4.04 -0.15
C ASP A 160 -11.39 -4.80 1.19
N LEU A 161 -12.03 -5.98 1.25
CA LEU A 161 -12.01 -6.87 2.41
C LEU A 161 -10.82 -7.84 2.43
N ALA A 162 -9.96 -7.86 1.40
CA ALA A 162 -8.81 -8.77 1.30
C ALA A 162 -7.78 -8.62 2.42
N GLY A 163 -7.88 -7.55 3.22
CA GLY A 163 -7.08 -7.29 4.42
C GLY A 163 -7.61 -7.86 5.73
N ASN A 164 -8.77 -8.54 5.71
CA ASN A 164 -9.44 -9.05 6.89
C ASN A 164 -9.58 -10.57 6.80
N LEU A 165 -9.03 -11.31 7.77
CA LEU A 165 -9.10 -12.77 7.80
C LEU A 165 -10.20 -13.26 8.73
N CYS A 166 -11.00 -14.20 8.25
CA CYS A 166 -11.98 -14.93 9.04
C CYS A 166 -11.75 -16.43 8.91
N ARG A 167 -11.73 -17.14 10.04
CA ARG A 167 -11.57 -18.61 10.04
C ARG A 167 -12.88 -19.38 10.14
N CYS A 168 -13.99 -18.70 10.45
CA CYS A 168 -15.25 -19.35 10.83
C CYS A 168 -16.34 -19.25 9.75
N THR A 169 -16.52 -18.07 9.14
CA THR A 169 -17.71 -17.77 8.33
C THR A 169 -17.63 -18.25 6.88
N GLY A 170 -16.43 -18.55 6.38
CA GLY A 170 -16.22 -18.79 4.95
C GLY A 170 -16.44 -17.55 4.07
N TYR A 171 -16.40 -16.34 4.65
CA TYR A 171 -16.50 -15.01 4.01
C TYR A 171 -17.83 -14.66 3.34
N ARG A 172 -18.53 -15.60 2.71
CA ARG A 172 -19.80 -15.36 2.01
C ARG A 172 -20.78 -14.45 2.78
N PRO A 173 -21.18 -14.77 4.03
CA PRO A 173 -22.14 -13.94 4.78
C PRO A 173 -21.61 -12.54 5.13
N ILE A 174 -20.29 -12.35 5.16
CA ILE A 174 -19.67 -11.03 5.39
C ILE A 174 -19.78 -10.17 4.13
N VAL A 175 -19.53 -10.77 2.96
CA VAL A 175 -19.68 -10.07 1.68
C VAL A 175 -21.16 -9.74 1.43
N ASP A 176 -22.08 -10.66 1.75
CA ASP A 176 -23.53 -10.42 1.71
C ASP A 176 -23.92 -9.23 2.61
N ALA A 177 -23.31 -9.11 3.80
CA ALA A 177 -23.49 -7.94 4.68
C ALA A 177 -22.93 -6.65 4.09
N GLY A 178 -21.83 -6.71 3.34
CA GLY A 178 -21.26 -5.55 2.64
C GLY A 178 -22.16 -4.99 1.55
N GLU A 179 -22.96 -5.84 0.90
CA GLU A 179 -23.99 -5.40 -0.04
C GLU A 179 -25.21 -4.85 0.70
N GLN A 180 -25.68 -5.56 1.74
CA GLN A 180 -26.90 -5.22 2.48
C GLN A 180 -26.77 -3.97 3.38
N MET A 181 -25.56 -3.58 3.80
CA MET A 181 -25.37 -2.43 4.70
C MET A 181 -25.87 -1.10 4.14
N PHE A 182 -26.06 -0.99 2.82
CA PHE A 182 -26.58 0.22 2.18
C PHE A 182 -28.13 0.28 2.13
N ASP A 183 -28.83 -0.78 2.53
CA ASP A 183 -30.31 -0.84 2.49
C ASP A 183 -30.95 -0.20 3.73
N ALA A 184 -30.21 -0.09 4.83
CA ALA A 184 -30.65 0.64 6.01
C ALA A 184 -30.53 2.17 5.79
N PRO A 185 -31.28 3.00 6.54
CA PRO A 185 -31.14 4.45 6.48
C PRO A 185 -29.69 4.89 6.70
N ALA A 186 -29.25 5.93 5.98
CA ALA A 186 -27.86 6.34 6.03
C ALA A 186 -27.46 6.85 7.43
N ALA A 187 -26.27 6.46 7.90
CA ALA A 187 -25.70 6.95 9.17
C ALA A 187 -24.21 7.29 9.01
N PRO A 188 -23.84 8.23 8.11
CA PRO A 188 -22.45 8.55 7.85
C PRO A 188 -21.79 9.26 9.04
N ILE A 189 -20.46 9.19 9.08
CA ILE A 189 -19.63 9.97 10.01
C ILE A 189 -19.80 11.47 9.73
N ASP A 190 -19.94 12.26 10.79
CA ASP A 190 -19.96 13.72 10.69
C ASP A 190 -18.56 14.28 10.36
N ARG A 191 -18.30 14.44 9.06
CA ARG A 191 -17.04 14.98 8.54
C ARG A 191 -16.82 16.44 8.92
N ALA A 192 -17.88 17.23 9.10
CA ALA A 192 -17.74 18.63 9.51
C ALA A 192 -17.25 18.74 10.96
N ALA A 193 -17.81 17.92 11.86
CA ALA A 193 -17.35 17.83 13.24
C ALA A 193 -15.90 17.32 13.32
N LEU A 194 -15.55 16.29 12.53
CA LEU A 194 -14.16 15.81 12.44
C LEU A 194 -13.22 16.89 11.92
N ARG A 195 -13.61 17.63 10.87
CA ARG A 195 -12.79 18.72 10.31
C ARG A 195 -12.50 19.78 11.36
N GLN A 196 -13.52 20.20 12.12
CA GLN A 196 -13.37 21.17 13.20
C GLN A 196 -12.37 20.66 14.26
N GLN A 197 -12.49 19.41 14.69
CA GLN A 197 -11.54 18.80 15.63
C GLN A 197 -10.10 18.84 15.09
N LEU A 198 -9.90 18.43 13.83
CA LEU A 198 -8.59 18.40 13.21
C LEU A 198 -7.98 19.80 13.03
N ASP A 199 -8.80 20.81 12.70
CA ASP A 199 -8.35 22.20 12.59
C ASP A 199 -7.85 22.75 13.95
N THR A 200 -8.45 22.34 15.08
CA THR A 200 -7.93 22.72 16.41
C THR A 200 -6.54 22.13 16.70
N LEU A 201 -6.26 20.90 16.25
CA LEU A 201 -4.92 20.31 16.39
C LEU A 201 -3.90 21.02 15.52
N ALA A 202 -4.30 21.44 14.31
CA ALA A 202 -3.42 22.11 13.36
C ALA A 202 -3.03 23.52 13.81
N ALA A 203 -3.95 24.26 14.43
CA ALA A 203 -3.70 25.62 14.92
C ALA A 203 -2.56 25.67 15.97
N ASP A 204 -2.40 24.60 16.75
CA ASP A 204 -1.39 24.49 17.80
C ASP A 204 -0.07 23.86 17.33
N ALA A 205 0.06 23.51 16.05
CA ALA A 205 1.20 22.78 15.51
C ALA A 205 2.03 23.63 14.54
N THR A 206 3.34 23.68 14.75
CA THR A 206 4.27 24.14 13.71
C THR A 206 4.44 23.03 12.66
N PRO A 207 4.14 23.28 11.37
CA PRO A 207 4.37 22.30 10.32
C PRO A 207 5.85 21.92 10.22
N LEU A 208 6.12 20.64 10.02
CA LEU A 208 7.48 20.17 9.74
C LEU A 208 7.76 20.35 8.26
N THR A 209 8.64 21.29 7.91
CA THR A 209 9.03 21.51 6.50
C THR A 209 10.01 20.44 6.04
N LEU A 210 10.15 20.29 4.71
CA LEU A 210 11.14 19.40 4.14
C LEU A 210 12.58 19.79 4.54
N ASP A 211 12.87 21.09 4.63
CA ASP A 211 14.18 21.59 5.02
C ASP A 211 14.49 21.31 6.50
N ASP A 212 13.49 21.44 7.38
CA ASP A 212 13.61 21.04 8.79
C ASP A 212 13.92 19.56 8.93
N PHE A 213 13.22 18.71 8.16
CA PHE A 213 13.48 17.27 8.16
C PHE A 213 14.89 16.95 7.63
N ALA A 214 15.31 17.60 6.55
CA ALA A 214 16.65 17.42 5.99
C ALA A 214 17.75 17.83 6.97
N ALA A 215 17.56 18.93 7.70
CA ALA A 215 18.48 19.38 8.75
C ALA A 215 18.55 18.37 9.92
N GLN A 216 17.39 17.87 10.37
CA GLN A 216 17.34 16.83 11.41
C GLN A 216 18.03 15.53 10.98
N ARG A 217 17.85 15.13 9.72
CA ARG A 217 18.48 13.95 9.13
C ARG A 217 19.99 14.11 9.00
N LEU A 218 20.48 15.29 8.64
CA LEU A 218 21.92 15.60 8.61
C LEU A 218 22.55 15.55 10.00
N ALA A 219 21.87 16.11 11.01
CA ALA A 219 22.35 16.11 12.38
C ALA A 219 22.37 14.70 13.00
N ARG A 220 21.51 13.80 12.51
CA ARG A 220 21.37 12.41 12.98
C ARG A 220 21.42 11.42 11.80
N PRO A 221 22.61 11.24 11.18
CA PRO A 221 22.77 10.53 9.91
C PRO A 221 22.59 9.01 9.98
N ASP A 222 22.44 8.44 11.18
CA ASP A 222 22.18 7.01 11.39
C ASP A 222 20.79 6.72 11.97
N THR A 223 20.01 7.75 12.33
CA THR A 223 18.68 7.55 12.91
C THR A 223 17.71 6.93 11.90
N ARG A 224 16.96 5.93 12.37
CA ARG A 224 15.94 5.26 11.56
C ARG A 224 14.84 6.23 11.16
N ILE A 225 14.57 6.32 9.86
CA ILE A 225 13.42 7.04 9.33
C ILE A 225 12.21 6.11 9.37
N VAL A 226 11.07 6.61 9.86
CA VAL A 226 9.81 5.87 9.90
C VAL A 226 8.67 6.73 9.34
N ALA A 227 7.89 6.13 8.43
CA ALA A 227 6.64 6.67 7.92
C ALA A 227 5.46 5.86 8.49
N GLY A 228 4.82 5.02 7.66
CA GLY A 228 3.72 4.14 8.07
C GLY A 228 4.07 2.94 8.95
N ALA A 229 5.36 2.71 9.21
CA ALA A 229 5.89 1.62 10.04
C ALA A 229 5.51 0.18 9.61
N THR A 230 4.90 -0.04 8.44
CA THR A 230 4.40 -1.37 8.00
C THR A 230 5.48 -2.44 7.81
N ASP A 231 6.76 -2.06 7.81
CA ASP A 231 7.91 -2.96 7.87
C ASP A 231 8.63 -2.87 9.24
N VAL A 232 8.98 -1.65 9.66
CA VAL A 232 9.72 -1.40 10.90
C VAL A 232 8.97 -1.90 12.14
N ALA A 233 7.63 -1.86 12.16
CA ALA A 233 6.84 -2.40 13.26
C ALA A 233 7.02 -3.90 13.44
N LEU A 234 7.35 -4.66 12.39
CA LEU A 234 7.68 -6.09 12.54
C LEU A 234 9.01 -6.30 13.27
N TRP A 235 9.96 -5.38 13.10
CA TRP A 235 11.23 -5.44 13.84
C TRP A 235 10.98 -5.27 15.34
N VAL A 236 10.03 -4.40 15.71
CA VAL A 236 9.63 -4.21 17.11
C VAL A 236 8.77 -5.38 17.60
N ASN A 237 7.63 -5.63 16.93
CA ASN A 237 6.59 -6.53 17.44
C ASN A 237 6.97 -8.01 17.34
N LYS A 238 7.78 -8.39 16.35
CA LYS A 238 8.14 -9.80 16.08
C LYS A 238 9.60 -10.12 16.40
N GLN A 239 10.48 -9.13 16.27
CA GLN A 239 11.91 -9.33 16.50
C GLN A 239 12.39 -8.65 17.79
N PHE A 240 11.51 -7.94 18.51
CA PHE A 240 11.80 -7.25 19.77
C PHE A 240 13.02 -6.33 19.68
N ARG A 241 13.23 -5.73 18.50
CA ARG A 241 14.34 -4.80 18.26
C ARG A 241 13.99 -3.42 18.80
N ASP A 242 14.92 -2.84 19.55
CA ASP A 242 14.91 -1.42 19.84
C ASP A 242 15.41 -0.65 18.61
N ILE A 243 14.60 0.30 18.14
CA ILE A 243 14.92 1.15 16.99
C ILE A 243 15.36 2.56 17.41
N GLY A 244 15.48 2.80 18.72
CA GLY A 244 15.74 4.11 19.31
C GLY A 244 14.60 5.10 19.04
N GLU A 245 14.93 6.39 19.07
CA GLU A 245 14.02 7.47 18.71
C GLU A 245 14.04 7.72 17.20
N PRO A 246 12.97 7.41 16.45
CA PRO A 246 12.98 7.52 14.99
C PRO A 246 12.80 8.97 14.49
N LEU A 247 13.19 9.20 13.23
CA LEU A 247 12.80 10.39 12.47
C LEU A 247 11.48 10.12 11.73
N TRP A 248 10.42 10.82 12.14
CA TRP A 248 9.09 10.69 11.55
C TRP A 248 8.96 11.53 10.27
N ILE A 249 9.07 10.88 9.11
CA ILE A 249 9.01 11.56 7.81
C ILE A 249 7.59 11.86 7.36
N GLY A 250 6.62 11.08 7.86
CA GLY A 250 5.23 11.15 7.41
C GLY A 250 4.54 12.49 7.64
N ARG A 251 5.13 13.42 8.41
CA ARG A 251 4.55 14.75 8.69
C ARG A 251 4.97 15.84 7.70
N VAL A 252 5.91 15.54 6.80
CA VAL A 252 6.39 16.49 5.79
C VAL A 252 5.40 16.48 4.62
N ALA A 253 4.60 17.53 4.49
CA ALA A 253 3.51 17.59 3.51
C ALA A 253 4.02 17.49 2.06
N GLU A 254 5.17 18.09 1.77
CA GLU A 254 5.83 18.08 0.47
C GLU A 254 6.19 16.65 0.03
N LEU A 255 6.54 15.77 0.97
CA LEU A 255 6.89 14.38 0.68
C LEU A 255 5.67 13.49 0.47
N ARG A 256 4.45 13.95 0.77
CA ARG A 256 3.20 13.22 0.50
C ARG A 256 2.65 13.47 -0.90
N ARG A 257 3.16 14.50 -1.59
CA ARG A 257 2.61 14.95 -2.88
C ARG A 257 2.88 13.92 -3.98
N ILE A 258 1.89 13.77 -4.86
CA ILE A 258 2.01 13.08 -6.13
C ILE A 258 1.64 14.10 -7.21
N GLU A 259 2.56 14.33 -8.15
CA GLU A 259 2.35 15.27 -9.25
C GLU A 259 2.41 14.51 -10.57
N VAL A 260 1.39 14.68 -11.41
CA VAL A 260 1.34 14.11 -12.77
C VAL A 260 1.62 15.25 -13.74
N THR A 261 2.75 15.17 -14.45
CA THR A 261 3.13 16.12 -15.50
C THR A 261 2.77 15.55 -16.87
N ALA A 262 3.16 16.23 -17.96
CA ALA A 262 3.01 15.69 -19.31
C ALA A 262 3.79 14.37 -19.48
N ASP A 263 5.04 14.33 -19.01
CA ASP A 263 5.99 13.28 -19.35
C ASP A 263 6.25 12.27 -18.22
N ALA A 264 5.94 12.62 -16.96
CA ALA A 264 6.27 11.78 -15.80
C ALA A 264 5.31 11.96 -14.61
N LEU A 265 5.32 10.97 -13.72
CA LEU A 265 4.76 11.05 -12.36
C LEU A 265 5.91 11.33 -11.38
N HIS A 266 5.70 12.29 -10.49
CA HIS A 266 6.58 12.56 -9.36
C HIS A 266 5.89 12.07 -8.09
N ILE A 267 6.41 11.00 -7.50
CA ILE A 267 5.81 10.37 -6.30
C ILE A 267 6.69 10.70 -5.09
N GLY A 268 6.20 11.54 -4.19
CA GLY A 268 6.89 11.87 -2.94
C GLY A 268 7.12 10.65 -2.06
N ALA A 269 8.22 10.64 -1.30
CA ALA A 269 8.62 9.47 -0.52
C ALA A 269 7.63 9.06 0.58
N ALA A 270 6.86 10.00 1.11
CA ALA A 270 5.83 9.78 2.12
C ALA A 270 4.41 9.64 1.54
N ALA A 271 4.26 9.64 0.20
CA ALA A 271 2.99 9.31 -0.44
C ALA A 271 2.57 7.88 -0.06
N SER A 272 1.29 7.69 0.27
CA SER A 272 0.78 6.37 0.64
C SER A 272 0.93 5.40 -0.54
N LEU A 273 1.11 4.12 -0.25
CA LEU A 273 1.18 3.09 -1.29
C LEU A 273 -0.12 3.05 -2.09
N GLU A 274 -1.27 3.26 -1.42
CA GLU A 274 -2.56 3.30 -2.09
C GLU A 274 -2.66 4.43 -3.12
N ASP A 275 -2.31 5.66 -2.73
CA ASP A 275 -2.41 6.79 -3.65
C ASP A 275 -1.39 6.67 -4.78
N ALA A 276 -0.16 6.22 -4.47
CA ALA A 276 0.88 6.00 -5.48
C ALA A 276 0.50 4.92 -6.50
N TRP A 277 -0.03 3.78 -6.04
CA TRP A 277 -0.46 2.72 -6.94
C TRP A 277 -1.71 3.09 -7.74
N ARG A 278 -2.68 3.79 -7.15
CA ARG A 278 -3.83 4.31 -7.88
C ARG A 278 -3.39 5.23 -9.01
N THR A 279 -2.53 6.20 -8.74
CA THR A 279 -2.03 7.11 -9.80
C THR A 279 -1.22 6.37 -10.86
N LEU A 280 -0.41 5.36 -10.48
CA LEU A 280 0.29 4.51 -11.45
C LEU A 280 -0.70 3.73 -12.33
N ALA A 281 -1.77 3.19 -11.76
CA ALA A 281 -2.80 2.45 -12.50
C ALA A 281 -3.69 3.37 -13.35
N ASP A 282 -3.89 4.62 -12.96
CA ASP A 282 -4.61 5.60 -13.78
C ASP A 282 -3.82 5.94 -15.06
N VAL A 283 -2.49 6.00 -14.97
CA VAL A 283 -1.61 6.24 -16.12
C VAL A 283 -1.33 4.96 -16.92
N VAL A 284 -1.21 3.82 -16.24
CA VAL A 284 -0.92 2.50 -16.83
C VAL A 284 -1.96 1.49 -16.34
N PRO A 285 -3.16 1.44 -16.96
CA PRO A 285 -4.29 0.63 -16.49
C PRO A 285 -4.01 -0.86 -16.29
N THR A 286 -3.05 -1.42 -17.03
CA THR A 286 -2.63 -2.82 -16.91
C THR A 286 -1.94 -3.15 -15.57
N LEU A 287 -1.57 -2.14 -14.78
CA LEU A 287 -1.00 -2.32 -13.44
C LEU A 287 -2.06 -2.57 -12.35
N ARG A 288 -3.36 -2.43 -12.67
CA ARG A 288 -4.45 -2.57 -11.69
C ARG A 288 -4.41 -3.92 -10.96
N GLU A 289 -4.15 -5.02 -11.67
CA GLU A 289 -4.08 -6.36 -11.04
C GLU A 289 -3.00 -6.41 -9.94
N VAL A 290 -1.79 -5.92 -10.24
CA VAL A 290 -0.69 -5.94 -9.26
C VAL A 290 -0.96 -4.99 -8.10
N TRP A 291 -1.54 -3.81 -8.35
CA TRP A 291 -1.96 -2.90 -7.29
C TRP A 291 -2.94 -3.56 -6.33
N GLN A 292 -4.03 -4.16 -6.84
CA GLN A 292 -5.05 -4.79 -5.99
C GLN A 292 -4.46 -5.92 -5.14
N ARG A 293 -3.52 -6.69 -5.71
CA ARG A 293 -2.83 -7.80 -5.05
C ARG A 293 -1.65 -7.38 -4.18
N PHE A 294 -1.26 -6.10 -4.21
CA PHE A 294 -0.15 -5.58 -3.43
C PHE A 294 -0.61 -5.28 -2.00
N ALA A 295 -0.20 -6.13 -1.05
CA ALA A 295 -0.61 -6.02 0.35
C ALA A 295 -2.13 -5.89 0.51
N SER A 296 -2.57 -5.55 1.73
CA SER A 296 -3.96 -5.24 2.01
C SER A 296 -4.22 -3.73 2.00
N PRO A 297 -5.47 -3.26 1.82
CA PRO A 297 -5.78 -1.83 1.87
C PRO A 297 -5.29 -1.14 3.17
N PRO A 298 -5.46 -1.71 4.38
CA PRO A 298 -4.92 -1.10 5.61
C PRO A 298 -3.40 -0.91 5.61
N ILE A 299 -2.66 -1.84 4.98
CA ILE A 299 -1.21 -1.73 4.79
C ILE A 299 -0.89 -0.66 3.75
N ARG A 300 -1.64 -0.60 2.65
CA ARG A 300 -1.41 0.39 1.58
C ARG A 300 -1.73 1.83 2.00
N HIS A 301 -2.72 2.01 2.87
CA HIS A 301 -3.06 3.32 3.44
C HIS A 301 -2.00 3.86 4.39
N ALA A 302 -1.31 2.99 5.14
CA ALA A 302 -0.27 3.39 6.07
C ALA A 302 1.12 3.44 5.42
N GLY A 303 1.49 2.37 4.72
CA GLY A 303 2.79 2.23 4.06
C GLY A 303 3.00 3.29 2.98
N THR A 304 4.27 3.59 2.69
CA THR A 304 4.62 4.67 1.74
C THR A 304 5.49 4.14 0.61
N MET A 305 5.38 4.75 -0.56
CA MET A 305 6.16 4.33 -1.73
C MET A 305 7.68 4.49 -1.49
N GLY A 306 8.12 5.61 -0.90
CA GLY A 306 9.53 5.81 -0.56
C GLY A 306 10.02 4.80 0.48
N GLY A 307 9.21 4.48 1.49
CA GLY A 307 9.54 3.44 2.47
C GLY A 307 9.66 2.05 1.84
N ASN A 308 8.77 1.69 0.91
CA ASN A 308 8.83 0.42 0.18
C ASN A 308 10.11 0.31 -0.67
N ILE A 309 10.47 1.37 -1.39
CA ILE A 309 11.69 1.40 -2.20
C ILE A 309 12.95 1.41 -1.34
N ALA A 310 13.00 2.23 -0.29
CA ALA A 310 14.16 2.33 0.60
C ALA A 310 14.43 1.05 1.39
N ASN A 311 13.39 0.25 1.68
CA ASN A 311 13.52 -1.04 2.35
C ASN A 311 14.42 -2.01 1.55
N GLY A 312 14.32 -2.01 0.22
CA GLY A 312 15.18 -2.81 -0.65
C GLY A 312 14.93 -4.32 -0.60
N SER A 313 13.71 -4.74 -0.24
CA SER A 313 13.33 -6.15 -0.25
C SER A 313 13.46 -6.77 -1.65
N PRO A 314 14.15 -7.92 -1.80
CA PRO A 314 14.34 -8.56 -3.11
C PRO A 314 13.05 -9.11 -3.72
N ILE A 315 12.01 -9.24 -2.90
CA ILE A 315 10.68 -9.76 -3.24
C ILE A 315 9.62 -8.64 -3.20
N GLY A 316 10.04 -7.38 -3.20
CA GLY A 316 9.12 -6.24 -3.29
C GLY A 316 8.44 -6.17 -4.66
N ASP A 317 7.17 -5.79 -4.68
CA ASP A 317 6.36 -5.78 -5.92
C ASP A 317 6.41 -4.42 -6.65
N SER A 318 6.62 -3.31 -5.95
CA SER A 318 6.67 -1.97 -6.58
C SER A 318 7.97 -1.75 -7.35
N ALA A 319 9.11 -2.23 -6.83
CA ALA A 319 10.42 -2.02 -7.46
C ALA A 319 10.53 -2.63 -8.88
N PRO A 320 10.07 -3.87 -9.16
CA PRO A 320 10.05 -4.40 -10.52
C PRO A 320 9.27 -3.50 -11.47
N VAL A 321 8.07 -3.06 -11.07
CA VAL A 321 7.21 -2.19 -11.89
C VAL A 321 7.90 -0.86 -12.18
N LEU A 322 8.44 -0.21 -11.16
CA LEU A 322 9.11 1.08 -11.32
C LEU A 322 10.38 0.97 -12.17
N ILE A 323 11.16 -0.11 -12.03
CA ILE A 323 12.34 -0.36 -12.88
C ILE A 323 11.92 -0.62 -14.33
N ALA A 324 10.86 -1.39 -14.57
CA ALA A 324 10.35 -1.64 -15.92
C ALA A 324 9.87 -0.35 -16.60
N LEU A 325 9.19 0.53 -15.85
CA LEU A 325 8.82 1.86 -16.32
C LEU A 325 10.01 2.79 -16.54
N GLY A 326 11.18 2.49 -15.96
CA GLY A 326 12.40 3.29 -16.10
C GLY A 326 12.45 4.45 -15.10
N ALA A 327 11.95 4.23 -13.90
CA ALA A 327 11.92 5.24 -12.85
C ALA A 327 13.33 5.61 -12.37
N ASP A 328 13.50 6.90 -12.10
CA ASP A 328 14.62 7.44 -11.34
C ASP A 328 14.22 7.65 -9.87
N ILE A 329 15.21 7.56 -8.99
CA ILE A 329 15.09 7.89 -7.57
C ILE A 329 15.87 9.17 -7.27
N VAL A 330 15.23 10.10 -6.56
CA VAL A 330 15.86 11.33 -6.08
C VAL A 330 16.15 11.21 -4.59
N LEU A 331 17.42 11.31 -4.24
CA LEU A 331 17.94 11.26 -2.88
C LEU A 331 18.33 12.66 -2.44
N ARG A 332 17.99 13.03 -1.20
CA ARG A 332 18.28 14.35 -0.65
C ARG A 332 19.17 14.26 0.59
N ARG A 333 20.19 15.12 0.68
CA ARG A 333 21.10 15.31 1.81
C ARG A 333 21.26 16.80 2.10
N GLY A 334 20.62 17.29 3.16
CA GLY A 334 20.60 18.72 3.45
C GLY A 334 19.93 19.51 2.32
N ALA A 335 20.67 20.44 1.71
CA ALA A 335 20.22 21.22 0.56
C ALA A 335 20.52 20.56 -0.80
N VAL A 336 21.28 19.46 -0.82
CA VAL A 336 21.73 18.82 -2.07
C VAL A 336 20.81 17.66 -2.42
N GLU A 337 20.40 17.59 -3.68
CA GLU A 337 19.75 16.43 -4.26
C GLU A 337 20.68 15.73 -5.26
N ARG A 338 20.55 14.41 -5.38
CA ARG A 338 21.11 13.64 -6.48
C ARG A 338 20.10 12.64 -7.00
N THR A 339 20.17 12.37 -8.30
CA THR A 339 19.26 11.48 -9.01
C THR A 339 20.05 10.29 -9.58
N MET A 340 19.43 9.12 -9.60
CA MET A 340 19.97 7.93 -10.28
C MET A 340 18.85 7.01 -10.76
N PRO A 341 19.11 6.13 -11.74
CA PRO A 341 18.19 5.06 -12.10
C PRO A 341 17.88 4.18 -10.89
N LEU A 342 16.61 3.82 -10.70
CA LEU A 342 16.18 3.03 -9.55
C LEU A 342 16.92 1.69 -9.46
N GLN A 343 17.23 1.03 -10.58
CA GLN A 343 17.98 -0.23 -10.52
C GLN A 343 19.41 -0.09 -9.98
N ALA A 344 20.03 1.10 -10.07
CA ALA A 344 21.36 1.36 -9.53
C ALA A 344 21.33 1.65 -8.01
N PHE A 345 20.14 1.85 -7.45
CA PHE A 345 19.95 2.11 -6.02
C PHE A 345 20.17 0.84 -5.17
N TYR A 346 19.84 -0.33 -5.71
CA TYR A 346 19.99 -1.61 -5.02
C TYR A 346 21.38 -2.19 -5.28
N LEU A 347 22.18 -2.33 -4.22
CA LEU A 347 23.58 -2.74 -4.34
C LEU A 347 23.76 -4.22 -4.03
N ASP A 348 23.02 -4.74 -3.05
CA ASP A 348 23.09 -6.11 -2.55
C ASP A 348 21.86 -6.40 -1.69
N TYR A 349 21.72 -7.63 -1.17
CA TYR A 349 20.63 -8.03 -0.30
C TYR A 349 20.42 -7.06 0.87
N MET A 350 19.27 -6.38 0.89
CA MET A 350 18.90 -5.39 1.91
C MET A 350 19.92 -4.24 2.05
N ARG A 351 20.71 -3.96 1.00
CA ARG A 351 21.69 -2.86 0.94
C ARG A 351 21.40 -1.97 -0.25
N ASN A 352 21.37 -0.66 0.01
CA ASN A 352 21.08 0.34 -1.00
C ASN A 352 22.15 1.44 -1.02
N ALA A 353 22.04 2.34 -1.99
CA ALA A 353 23.02 3.39 -2.26
C ALA A 353 22.86 4.66 -1.41
N LEU A 354 22.03 4.65 -0.36
CA LEU A 354 21.89 5.81 0.55
C LEU A 354 23.21 6.08 1.28
N GLN A 355 23.64 7.33 1.26
CA GLN A 355 24.75 7.84 2.08
C GLN A 355 24.27 8.26 3.47
N PRO A 356 25.17 8.31 4.48
CA PRO A 356 24.82 8.87 5.78
C PRO A 356 24.22 10.28 5.67
N GLY A 357 23.05 10.48 6.27
CA GLY A 357 22.30 11.74 6.18
C GLY A 357 21.47 11.92 4.90
N GLU A 358 21.45 10.93 3.98
CA GLU A 358 20.49 10.91 2.88
C GLU A 358 19.15 10.32 3.28
N PHE A 359 18.12 10.70 2.52
CA PHE A 359 16.81 10.06 2.49
C PHE A 359 16.25 10.10 1.06
N VAL A 360 15.28 9.22 0.78
CA VAL A 360 14.53 9.27 -0.48
C VAL A 360 13.60 10.48 -0.42
N ALA A 361 13.69 11.38 -1.40
CA ALA A 361 12.81 12.54 -1.50
C ALA A 361 11.59 12.23 -2.39
N ARG A 362 11.83 11.68 -3.57
CA ARG A 362 10.78 11.32 -4.54
C ARG A 362 11.26 10.29 -5.54
N LEU A 363 10.31 9.65 -6.21
CA LEU A 363 10.52 8.88 -7.44
C LEU A 363 10.05 9.72 -8.63
N VAL A 364 10.76 9.62 -9.75
CA VAL A 364 10.35 10.20 -11.04
C VAL A 364 10.10 9.03 -11.98
N VAL A 365 8.83 8.80 -12.32
CA VAL A 365 8.40 7.67 -13.13
C VAL A 365 7.97 8.19 -14.49
N PRO A 366 8.75 7.95 -15.57
CA PRO A 366 8.35 8.42 -16.89
C PRO A 366 7.09 7.69 -17.34
N LYS A 367 6.22 8.40 -18.07
CA LYS A 367 5.08 7.76 -18.71
C LYS A 367 5.58 6.86 -19.84
N PRO A 368 4.94 5.70 -20.08
CA PRO A 368 5.26 4.89 -21.25
C PRO A 368 5.09 5.70 -22.52
N THR A 369 6.05 5.62 -23.45
CA THR A 369 5.91 6.24 -24.77
C THR A 369 4.85 5.52 -25.60
N ASP A 370 4.31 6.18 -26.61
CA ASP A 370 3.32 5.60 -27.52
C ASP A 370 3.78 4.23 -28.07
N GLY A 371 2.84 3.28 -28.06
CA GLY A 371 3.09 1.90 -28.48
C GLY A 371 3.82 1.02 -27.46
N THR A 372 4.27 1.56 -26.32
CA THR A 372 4.86 0.75 -25.24
C THR A 372 3.76 0.00 -24.49
N GLN A 373 3.85 -1.33 -24.52
CA GLN A 373 3.00 -2.22 -23.77
C GLN A 373 3.65 -2.55 -22.43
N VAL A 374 2.92 -2.29 -21.34
CA VAL A 374 3.35 -2.63 -19.98
C VAL A 374 2.49 -3.77 -19.44
N ARG A 375 3.13 -4.77 -18.85
CA ARG A 375 2.47 -5.88 -18.13
C ARG A 375 3.21 -6.16 -16.83
N ALA A 376 2.47 -6.48 -15.79
CA ALA A 376 3.06 -6.90 -14.53
C ALA A 376 2.22 -8.00 -13.89
N TRP A 377 2.90 -8.97 -13.28
CA TRP A 377 2.26 -10.11 -12.64
C TRP A 377 2.92 -10.43 -11.31
N LYS A 378 2.07 -10.76 -10.34
CA LYS A 378 2.46 -11.26 -9.04
C LYS A 378 2.16 -12.75 -8.94
N ILE A 379 3.10 -13.54 -8.46
CA ILE A 379 2.91 -14.97 -8.23
C ILE A 379 3.21 -15.26 -6.77
N SER A 380 2.23 -15.84 -6.08
CA SER A 380 2.23 -16.09 -4.64
C SER A 380 1.39 -17.34 -4.34
N LYS A 381 1.41 -17.85 -3.09
CA LYS A 381 0.64 -19.06 -2.72
C LYS A 381 -0.83 -18.75 -2.51
N ARG A 382 -1.12 -17.60 -1.89
CA ARG A 382 -2.46 -17.00 -1.79
C ARG A 382 -2.54 -15.85 -2.80
N TYR A 383 -3.71 -15.71 -3.44
CA TYR A 383 -3.89 -14.73 -4.52
C TYR A 383 -3.69 -13.28 -4.02
N ASP A 384 -4.32 -12.95 -2.90
CA ASP A 384 -4.27 -11.63 -2.26
C ASP A 384 -3.43 -11.61 -0.98
N SER A 385 -2.93 -10.42 -0.64
CA SER A 385 -2.26 -10.13 0.64
C SER A 385 -1.12 -11.11 0.99
N ASP A 386 -0.45 -11.70 0.00
CA ASP A 386 0.65 -12.65 0.22
C ASP A 386 1.98 -12.09 -0.31
N ILE A 387 3.07 -12.64 0.19
CA ILE A 387 4.40 -12.26 -0.22
C ILE A 387 4.75 -13.01 -1.51
N SER A 388 5.26 -12.28 -2.50
CA SER A 388 5.58 -12.82 -3.82
C SER A 388 6.64 -13.92 -3.76
N ALA A 389 6.33 -15.03 -4.44
CA ALA A 389 7.34 -15.93 -4.97
C ALA A 389 8.08 -15.23 -6.12
N VAL A 390 7.35 -14.70 -7.10
CA VAL A 390 7.92 -13.91 -8.20
C VAL A 390 7.02 -12.71 -8.45
N CYS A 391 7.60 -11.53 -8.56
CA CYS A 391 6.94 -10.37 -9.17
C CYS A 391 7.69 -10.03 -10.45
N ALA A 392 6.99 -9.97 -11.57
CA ALA A 392 7.59 -9.66 -12.86
C ALA A 392 6.88 -8.45 -13.46
N ALA A 393 7.63 -7.49 -13.98
CA ALA A 393 7.09 -6.33 -14.66
C ALA A 393 7.90 -6.03 -15.91
N PHE A 394 7.20 -5.93 -17.04
CA PHE A 394 7.77 -5.87 -18.37
C PHE A 394 7.26 -4.64 -19.10
N ALA A 395 8.15 -3.95 -19.81
CA ALA A 395 7.83 -2.93 -20.79
C ALA A 395 8.38 -3.39 -22.15
N LEU A 396 7.53 -3.39 -23.17
CA LEU A 396 7.85 -3.87 -24.52
C LEU A 396 7.30 -2.88 -25.54
N ARG A 397 8.14 -2.44 -26.48
CA ARG A 397 7.71 -1.66 -27.65
C ARG A 397 8.16 -2.37 -28.91
N LEU A 398 7.23 -2.55 -29.84
CA LEU A 398 7.50 -3.11 -31.16
C LEU A 398 7.66 -1.98 -32.20
N ASP A 399 8.48 -2.23 -33.21
CA ASP A 399 8.55 -1.47 -34.46
C ASP A 399 8.27 -2.46 -35.60
N GLY A 400 7.04 -2.43 -36.13
CA GLY A 400 6.51 -3.52 -36.95
C GLY A 400 6.44 -4.82 -36.15
N ASP A 401 7.11 -5.86 -36.66
CA ASP A 401 7.22 -7.17 -36.02
C ASP A 401 8.45 -7.30 -35.10
N ARG A 402 9.31 -6.28 -35.01
CA ARG A 402 10.57 -6.34 -34.26
C ARG A 402 10.49 -5.68 -32.90
N VAL A 403 11.21 -6.24 -31.93
CA VAL A 403 11.35 -5.67 -30.59
C VAL A 403 12.27 -4.45 -30.64
N ALA A 404 11.71 -3.24 -30.53
CA ALA A 404 12.46 -1.99 -30.56
C ALA A 404 12.98 -1.60 -29.17
N GLU A 405 12.18 -1.83 -28.13
CA GLU A 405 12.58 -1.63 -26.73
C GLU A 405 12.04 -2.76 -25.86
N VAL A 406 12.83 -3.16 -24.87
CA VAL A 406 12.43 -4.17 -23.90
C VAL A 406 13.10 -3.92 -22.55
N ARG A 407 12.31 -4.00 -21.48
CA ARG A 407 12.79 -3.98 -20.09
C ARG A 407 12.05 -5.06 -19.32
N LEU A 408 12.79 -5.99 -18.74
CA LEU A 408 12.26 -7.16 -18.03
C LEU A 408 12.77 -7.18 -16.59
N ALA A 409 11.99 -6.65 -15.65
CA ALA A 409 12.38 -6.57 -14.25
C ALA A 409 11.70 -7.66 -13.40
N PHE A 410 12.47 -8.26 -12.50
CA PHE A 410 12.01 -9.35 -11.64
C PHE A 410 12.37 -9.11 -10.16
N GLY A 411 11.39 -9.35 -9.29
CA GLY A 411 11.53 -9.55 -7.86
C GLY A 411 11.41 -11.04 -7.50
N GLY A 412 12.14 -11.48 -6.49
CA GLY A 412 12.20 -12.88 -6.04
C GLY A 412 13.08 -13.80 -6.88
N MET A 413 13.84 -13.25 -7.83
CA MET A 413 14.72 -14.02 -8.72
C MET A 413 16.21 -13.90 -8.38
N ALA A 414 16.59 -12.93 -7.56
CA ALA A 414 17.97 -12.67 -7.12
C ALA A 414 18.02 -12.04 -5.72
N ALA A 415 19.24 -11.71 -5.27
CA ALA A 415 19.50 -11.02 -4.00
C ALA A 415 18.94 -9.58 -3.99
N ILE A 416 18.67 -9.00 -5.16
CA ILE A 416 18.02 -7.71 -5.35
C ILE A 416 16.96 -7.83 -6.44
N VAL A 417 16.08 -6.84 -6.54
CA VAL A 417 15.26 -6.67 -7.74
C VAL A 417 16.17 -6.25 -8.88
N GLN A 418 16.15 -6.97 -10.00
CA GLN A 418 17.03 -6.70 -11.12
C GLN A 418 16.36 -6.98 -12.47
N ARG A 419 16.98 -6.43 -13.52
CA ARG A 419 16.62 -6.71 -14.91
C ARG A 419 17.27 -7.98 -15.42
N ALA A 420 16.62 -8.63 -16.37
CA ALA A 420 17.10 -9.84 -17.04
C ALA A 420 17.89 -9.47 -18.31
N ALA A 421 19.14 -9.04 -18.16
CA ALA A 421 19.92 -8.44 -19.23
C ALA A 421 20.19 -9.39 -20.41
N GLN A 422 20.48 -10.67 -20.15
CA GLN A 422 20.70 -11.68 -21.20
C GLN A 422 19.39 -11.99 -21.92
N THR A 423 18.29 -12.07 -21.17
CA THR A 423 16.94 -12.25 -21.71
C THR A 423 16.53 -11.07 -22.60
N GLU A 424 16.76 -9.84 -22.16
CA GLU A 424 16.51 -8.62 -22.95
C GLU A 424 17.35 -8.60 -24.23
N ALA A 425 18.62 -8.98 -24.16
CA ALA A 425 19.52 -9.04 -25.32
C ALA A 425 19.08 -10.09 -26.35
N ALA A 426 18.47 -11.19 -25.92
CA ALA A 426 17.90 -12.20 -26.81
C ALA A 426 16.65 -11.70 -27.57
N LEU A 427 16.00 -10.64 -27.06
CA LEU A 427 14.81 -10.07 -27.66
C LEU A 427 15.09 -8.85 -28.53
N LEU A 428 15.98 -7.97 -28.07
CA LEU A 428 16.19 -6.66 -28.69
C LEU A 428 16.58 -6.80 -30.17
N GLY A 429 15.86 -6.07 -31.01
CA GLY A 429 16.03 -6.06 -32.46
C GLY A 429 15.54 -7.31 -33.17
N GLN A 430 15.08 -8.36 -32.47
CA GLN A 430 14.59 -9.60 -33.10
C GLN A 430 13.10 -9.50 -33.46
N PRO A 431 12.62 -10.26 -34.46
CA PRO A 431 11.19 -10.43 -34.70
C PRO A 431 10.49 -11.06 -33.47
N TRP A 432 9.31 -10.60 -33.10
CA TRP A 432 8.56 -11.03 -31.90
C TRP A 432 7.77 -12.33 -32.14
N THR A 433 8.52 -13.39 -32.48
CA THR A 433 8.00 -14.72 -32.81
C THR A 433 8.14 -15.70 -31.65
N GLU A 434 7.49 -16.86 -31.74
CA GLU A 434 7.64 -17.92 -30.74
C GLU A 434 9.09 -18.43 -30.62
N ALA A 435 9.83 -18.48 -31.72
CA ALA A 435 11.25 -18.87 -31.70
C ALA A 435 12.09 -17.89 -30.86
N THR A 436 11.87 -16.58 -31.04
CA THR A 436 12.51 -15.52 -30.26
C THR A 436 12.12 -15.61 -28.77
N LEU A 437 10.84 -15.87 -28.47
CA LEU A 437 10.38 -16.14 -27.11
C LEU A 437 11.14 -17.31 -26.46
N VAL A 438 11.26 -18.45 -27.16
CA VAL A 438 11.95 -19.64 -26.62
C VAL A 438 13.42 -19.35 -26.35
N ALA A 439 14.09 -18.59 -27.22
CA ALA A 439 15.46 -18.15 -27.00
C ALA A 439 15.59 -17.28 -25.74
N ALA A 440 14.68 -16.33 -25.53
CA ALA A 440 14.66 -15.51 -24.32
C ALA A 440 14.36 -16.32 -23.05
N GLN A 441 13.43 -17.28 -23.11
CA GLN A 441 13.17 -18.19 -22.00
C GLN A 441 14.41 -19.00 -21.59
N ALA A 442 15.24 -19.42 -22.56
CA ALA A 442 16.49 -20.11 -22.27
C ALA A 442 17.55 -19.18 -21.65
N ALA A 443 17.58 -17.90 -22.05
CA ALA A 443 18.50 -16.90 -21.52
C ALA A 443 18.23 -16.54 -20.05
N LEU A 444 17.00 -16.69 -19.54
CA LEU A 444 16.66 -16.42 -18.13
C LEU A 444 17.55 -17.16 -17.12
N ALA A 445 17.99 -18.37 -17.44
CA ALA A 445 18.85 -19.17 -16.56
C ALA A 445 20.28 -18.61 -16.44
N GLN A 446 20.68 -17.70 -17.35
CA GLN A 446 21.95 -16.98 -17.31
C GLN A 446 21.83 -15.70 -16.47
N ASP A 447 20.62 -15.13 -16.38
CA ASP A 447 20.34 -13.94 -15.57
C ASP A 447 20.13 -14.26 -14.08
N PHE A 448 19.59 -15.45 -13.78
CA PHE A 448 19.08 -15.75 -12.44
C PHE A 448 19.45 -17.14 -11.91
N HIS A 449 19.88 -17.15 -10.65
CA HIS A 449 20.04 -18.35 -9.83
C HIS A 449 19.26 -18.17 -8.51
N PRO A 450 17.92 -18.25 -8.54
CA PRO A 450 17.10 -17.96 -7.37
C PRO A 450 17.31 -19.00 -6.26
N LEU A 451 17.13 -18.57 -5.01
CA LEU A 451 17.13 -19.46 -3.86
C LEU A 451 15.80 -20.19 -3.72
N SER A 452 15.85 -21.39 -3.14
CA SER A 452 14.64 -22.06 -2.64
C SER A 452 14.34 -21.58 -1.22
N ASP A 453 13.09 -21.23 -0.95
CA ASP A 453 12.64 -20.82 0.39
C ASP A 453 11.19 -21.29 0.66
N LEU A 454 10.60 -20.84 1.77
CA LEU A 454 9.21 -21.10 2.12
C LEU A 454 8.21 -20.74 1.01
N ARG A 455 8.51 -19.75 0.17
CA ARG A 455 7.57 -19.20 -0.82
C ARG A 455 7.56 -20.04 -2.09
N ALA A 456 8.74 -20.40 -2.58
CA ALA A 456 8.88 -21.25 -3.76
C ALA A 456 10.28 -21.85 -3.89
N SER A 457 10.38 -23.00 -4.58
CA SER A 457 11.65 -23.57 -5.00
C SER A 457 12.29 -22.77 -6.14
N ALA A 458 13.61 -22.84 -6.25
CA ALA A 458 14.38 -22.23 -7.33
C ALA A 458 13.88 -22.64 -8.72
N ALA A 459 13.63 -23.94 -8.90
CA ALA A 459 13.12 -24.50 -10.16
C ALA A 459 11.72 -23.97 -10.51
N TYR A 460 10.84 -23.82 -9.52
CA TYR A 460 9.51 -23.24 -9.73
C TYR A 460 9.61 -21.77 -10.15
N ARG A 461 10.45 -20.98 -9.49
CA ARG A 461 10.68 -19.57 -9.79
C ARG A 461 11.16 -19.36 -11.24
N LEU A 462 12.14 -20.15 -11.71
CA LEU A 462 12.61 -20.11 -13.09
C LEU A 462 11.52 -20.52 -14.09
N LYS A 463 10.82 -21.62 -13.84
CA LYS A 463 9.75 -22.11 -14.72
C LYS A 463 8.61 -21.10 -14.86
N VAL A 464 8.16 -20.52 -13.75
CA VAL A 464 7.12 -19.50 -13.76
C VAL A 464 7.58 -18.24 -14.48
N SER A 465 8.80 -17.77 -14.24
CA SER A 465 9.33 -16.58 -14.92
C SER A 465 9.40 -16.77 -16.44
N ALA A 466 9.82 -17.94 -16.91
CA ALA A 466 9.77 -18.30 -18.32
C ALA A 466 8.31 -18.30 -18.85
N ASN A 467 7.36 -18.86 -18.10
CA ASN A 467 5.95 -18.85 -18.49
C ASN A 467 5.34 -17.43 -18.52
N LEU A 468 5.81 -16.51 -17.67
CA LEU A 468 5.39 -15.11 -17.72
C LEU A 468 5.89 -14.41 -18.99
N LEU A 469 7.07 -14.77 -19.52
CA LEU A 469 7.47 -14.32 -20.86
C LEU A 469 6.57 -14.88 -21.96
N ARG A 470 6.15 -16.15 -21.84
CA ARG A 470 5.19 -16.74 -22.80
C ARG A 470 3.84 -16.04 -22.71
N ARG A 471 3.39 -15.70 -21.51
CA ARG A 471 2.18 -14.91 -21.31
C ARG A 471 2.30 -13.53 -21.96
N LEU A 472 3.41 -12.82 -21.74
CA LEU A 472 3.70 -11.57 -22.45
C LEU A 472 3.59 -11.75 -23.96
N TRP A 473 4.24 -12.76 -24.53
CA TRP A 473 4.20 -13.02 -25.96
C TRP A 473 2.78 -13.31 -26.46
N LEU A 474 2.01 -14.16 -25.78
CA LEU A 474 0.62 -14.45 -26.16
C LEU A 474 -0.23 -13.18 -26.19
N GLU A 475 -0.06 -12.29 -25.22
CA GLU A 475 -0.82 -11.04 -25.12
C GLU A 475 -0.37 -9.93 -26.08
N THR A 476 0.83 -10.05 -26.68
CA THR A 476 1.47 -8.95 -27.41
C THR A 476 2.05 -9.33 -28.78
N ARG A 477 1.89 -10.59 -29.20
CA ARG A 477 2.35 -11.07 -30.51
C ARG A 477 1.68 -10.28 -31.65
N PRO A 478 2.38 -10.03 -32.77
CA PRO A 478 1.81 -9.25 -33.88
C PRO A 478 0.56 -9.90 -34.49
N ASP A 479 0.54 -11.22 -34.57
CA ASP A 479 -0.54 -12.00 -35.16
C ASP A 479 -1.45 -12.59 -34.08
N ASP A 480 -2.74 -12.23 -34.10
CA ASP A 480 -3.79 -12.77 -33.23
C ASP A 480 -3.41 -12.72 -31.72
N PRO A 481 -3.08 -11.54 -31.15
CA PRO A 481 -2.76 -11.43 -29.74
C PRO A 481 -3.96 -11.84 -28.87
N LEU A 482 -3.71 -12.65 -27.85
CA LEU A 482 -4.73 -13.06 -26.91
C LEU A 482 -5.10 -11.90 -25.98
N PRO A 483 -6.39 -11.71 -25.67
CA PRO A 483 -6.78 -10.73 -24.69
C PRO A 483 -6.35 -11.18 -23.28
N PRO A 484 -6.06 -10.26 -22.34
CA PRO A 484 -5.53 -10.61 -21.02
C PRO A 484 -6.39 -11.60 -20.22
N GLU A 485 -7.71 -11.57 -20.39
CA GLU A 485 -8.68 -12.47 -19.77
C GLU A 485 -8.48 -13.94 -20.15
N ASP A 486 -7.97 -14.23 -21.34
CA ASP A 486 -7.74 -15.60 -21.84
C ASP A 486 -6.42 -16.19 -21.33
N THR A 487 -5.57 -15.36 -20.73
CA THR A 487 -4.27 -15.77 -20.19
C THR A 487 -4.23 -15.79 -18.66
N THR A 488 -5.38 -15.55 -18.02
CA THR A 488 -5.55 -15.64 -16.57
C THR A 488 -6.67 -16.61 -16.20
N VAL A 489 -6.42 -17.44 -15.20
CA VAL A 489 -7.47 -18.26 -14.56
C VAL A 489 -8.25 -17.49 -13.49
N TRP A 490 -7.74 -16.31 -13.12
CA TRP A 490 -8.36 -15.37 -12.21
C TRP A 490 -8.92 -14.25 -13.07
N THR A 491 -10.11 -14.44 -13.62
CA THR A 491 -10.82 -13.38 -14.32
C THR A 491 -11.42 -12.47 -13.25
N PRO A 492 -10.91 -11.24 -13.03
CA PRO A 492 -11.72 -10.27 -12.33
C PRO A 492 -12.97 -10.13 -13.20
N ARG A 493 -14.17 -10.17 -12.62
CA ARG A 493 -15.34 -9.69 -13.35
C ARG A 493 -15.15 -8.18 -13.49
N LEU A 494 -14.29 -7.75 -14.41
CA LEU A 494 -14.20 -6.39 -14.89
C LEU A 494 -15.63 -6.06 -15.29
N THR A 495 -16.22 -5.18 -14.51
CA THR A 495 -17.60 -4.73 -14.66
C THR A 495 -17.85 -4.44 -16.13
N VAL A 496 -18.71 -5.25 -16.75
CA VAL A 496 -19.43 -4.83 -17.95
C VAL A 496 -20.11 -3.50 -17.57
N PRO A 497 -19.92 -2.40 -18.30
CA PRO A 497 -20.70 -1.21 -18.05
C PRO A 497 -22.16 -1.61 -18.22
N ILE A 498 -22.94 -1.51 -17.14
CA ILE A 498 -24.39 -1.69 -17.21
C ILE A 498 -24.88 -0.52 -18.06
N HIS A 499 -25.06 -0.76 -19.36
CA HIS A 499 -25.78 0.16 -20.24
C HIS A 499 -27.17 0.36 -19.63
N PRO A 500 -27.60 1.60 -19.34
CA PRO A 500 -28.89 1.85 -18.74
C PRO A 500 -29.98 1.83 -19.81
N GLU A 501 -30.18 0.71 -20.52
CA GLU A 501 -31.24 0.62 -21.53
C GLU A 501 -31.63 -0.85 -21.76
N THR A 502 -32.57 -1.33 -20.94
CA THR A 502 -33.71 -2.19 -21.33
C THR A 502 -34.43 -2.73 -20.09
N ARG A 503 -35.35 -1.92 -19.55
CA ARG A 503 -36.57 -2.44 -18.95
C ARG A 503 -37.72 -1.94 -19.82
N ALA A 504 -38.25 -2.84 -20.64
CA ALA A 504 -39.62 -2.77 -21.14
C ALA A 504 -40.47 -3.70 -20.27
#